data_AF-A0A1Y1V707-F1
#
_entry.id   AF-A0A1Y1V707-F1
#
_cell.length_a   1.000
_cell.length_b   1.000
_cell.length_c   1.000
_cell.angle_alpha   90.00
_cell.angle_beta   90.00
_cell.angle_gamma   90.00
#
_symmetry.space_group_name_H-M   'P 1'
#
loop_
_entity.id
_entity.type
_entity.pdbx_description
1 polymer ?
#
loop_
_entity_poly.entity_id
_entity_poly.type
_entity_poly.pdbx_seq_one_letter_code
_entity_poly.pdbx_strand_id
1 'polypeptide(L)'
;MEEMRIFKHRLNSFGNRGCNWPHKHYRTTGLRLAQVGFYYDSKNNIYNDNVTCYLCKCSYHGWKKEDVPMEIHKKISPKCPLVIILDYSKKWVNKPTEDETYEPESTTLYKARLATFKNWWPHSYPNITPERIAEAGLYYAPDIDSEDKVECAYCKAKFDYWTSNDNPRSKHFRFKEKCPFFCGTQLKRRKLKKILSEEKKKNENKDEEDLLRKKKTRYKRNGKLKYGNYLFTLI
;
A
#
# COMPACT_ATOMS: atom_id res chain seq x y z
N MET A 1 -28.38 4.29 4.22
CA MET A 1 -26.95 4.45 4.62
C MET A 1 -25.99 3.63 3.75
N GLU A 2 -26.34 2.38 3.37
CA GLU A 2 -25.48 1.53 2.53
C GLU A 2 -25.26 2.06 1.11
N GLU A 3 -26.20 2.83 0.59
CA GLU A 3 -26.10 3.48 -0.72
C GLU A 3 -24.95 4.47 -0.83
N MET A 4 -24.49 5.03 0.30
CA MET A 4 -23.37 5.99 0.33
C MET A 4 -22.02 5.33 0.06
N ARG A 5 -21.96 4.01 -0.16
CA ARG A 5 -20.77 3.36 -0.73
C ARG A 5 -20.53 3.75 -2.20
N ILE A 6 -21.60 4.08 -2.93
CA ILE A 6 -21.54 4.55 -4.32
C ILE A 6 -21.10 6.01 -4.34
N PHE A 7 -20.05 6.31 -5.09
CA PHE A 7 -19.49 7.66 -5.16
C PHE A 7 -20.50 8.72 -5.60
N LYS A 8 -21.31 8.41 -6.62
CA LYS A 8 -22.34 9.33 -7.13
C LYS A 8 -23.38 9.70 -6.08
N HIS A 9 -23.80 8.75 -5.24
CA HIS A 9 -24.74 9.02 -4.14
C HIS A 9 -24.12 9.96 -3.09
N ARG A 10 -22.87 9.72 -2.71
CA ARG A 10 -22.14 10.65 -1.82
C ARG A 10 -22.04 12.03 -2.44
N LEU A 11 -21.68 12.14 -3.71
CA LEU A 11 -21.57 13.43 -4.38
C LEU A 11 -22.90 14.18 -4.41
N ASN A 12 -23.98 13.48 -4.76
CA ASN A 12 -25.32 14.06 -4.84
C ASN A 12 -25.83 14.54 -3.49
N SER A 13 -25.33 13.98 -2.38
CA SER A 13 -25.69 14.41 -1.02
C SER A 13 -25.33 15.88 -0.73
N PHE A 14 -24.41 16.48 -1.50
CA PHE A 14 -23.97 17.86 -1.32
C PHE A 14 -24.73 18.91 -2.15
N GLY A 15 -25.62 18.53 -3.06
CA GLY A 15 -26.17 19.51 -4.02
C GLY A 15 -27.47 19.13 -4.73
N ASN A 16 -28.25 18.17 -4.22
CA ASN A 16 -29.55 17.81 -4.82
C ASN A 16 -30.73 18.11 -3.87
N ARG A 17 -31.86 18.55 -4.46
CA ARG A 17 -33.18 18.87 -3.86
C ARG A 17 -33.17 19.00 -2.32
N GLY A 18 -33.00 20.23 -1.82
CA GLY A 18 -33.10 20.55 -0.38
C GLY A 18 -31.82 20.34 0.43
N CYS A 19 -30.77 19.73 -0.13
CA CYS A 19 -29.48 19.56 0.51
C CYS A 19 -28.48 20.59 -0.04
N ASN A 20 -28.27 21.69 0.69
CA ASN A 20 -27.33 22.74 0.31
C ASN A 20 -26.10 22.69 1.22
N TRP A 21 -25.02 22.12 0.71
CA TRP A 21 -23.71 22.22 1.37
C TRP A 21 -23.32 23.70 1.53
N PRO A 22 -23.06 24.20 2.75
CA PRO A 22 -22.91 25.64 2.97
C PRO A 22 -21.56 26.19 2.48
N HIS A 23 -20.56 25.33 2.27
CA HIS A 23 -19.21 25.75 1.91
C HIS A 23 -18.98 25.71 0.39
N LYS A 24 -18.90 26.89 -0.23
CA LYS A 24 -18.68 27.04 -1.68
C LYS A 24 -17.22 27.24 -2.09
N HIS A 25 -16.29 27.23 -1.14
CA HIS A 25 -14.87 27.44 -1.42
C HIS A 25 -14.19 26.17 -1.96
N TYR A 26 -13.17 26.33 -2.81
CA TYR A 26 -12.61 25.26 -3.64
C TYR A 26 -12.11 24.01 -2.88
N ARG A 27 -11.59 24.18 -1.66
CA ARG A 27 -10.95 23.08 -0.90
C ARG A 27 -11.94 22.08 -0.31
N THR A 28 -13.17 22.51 -0.02
CA THR A 28 -14.20 21.73 0.70
C THR A 28 -15.46 21.54 -0.14
N THR A 29 -15.34 21.52 -1.47
CA THR A 29 -16.50 21.24 -2.33
C THR A 29 -17.01 19.81 -2.09
N GLY A 30 -18.31 19.59 -2.36
CA GLY A 30 -18.92 18.26 -2.24
C GLY A 30 -18.16 17.17 -3.01
N LEU A 31 -17.53 17.53 -4.14
CA LEU A 31 -16.64 16.63 -4.88
C LEU A 31 -15.43 16.19 -4.04
N ARG A 32 -14.73 17.13 -3.42
CA ARG A 32 -13.54 16.85 -2.60
C ARG A 32 -13.89 16.01 -1.36
N LEU A 33 -15.04 16.29 -0.75
CA LEU A 33 -15.57 15.54 0.39
C LEU A 33 -15.96 14.11 -0.01
N ALA A 34 -16.74 13.96 -1.09
CA ALA A 34 -17.17 12.65 -1.60
C ALA A 34 -16.01 11.74 -2.00
N GLN A 35 -14.93 12.32 -2.57
CA GLN A 35 -13.71 11.61 -2.95
C GLN A 35 -13.00 10.96 -1.77
N VAL A 36 -13.04 11.58 -0.59
CA VAL A 36 -12.41 11.05 0.63
C VAL A 36 -13.38 10.25 1.50
N GLY A 37 -14.56 9.93 0.97
CA GLY A 37 -15.55 9.06 1.58
C GLY A 37 -16.63 9.77 2.38
N PHE A 38 -16.65 11.10 2.43
CA PHE A 38 -17.68 11.85 3.15
C PHE A 38 -18.98 11.98 2.34
N TYR A 39 -20.10 11.98 3.03
CA TYR A 39 -21.41 12.39 2.52
C TYR A 39 -22.04 13.38 3.51
N TYR A 40 -22.94 14.21 3.01
CA TYR A 40 -23.70 15.19 3.79
C TYR A 40 -25.12 14.66 4.00
N ASP A 41 -25.53 14.48 5.25
CA ASP A 41 -26.94 14.23 5.58
C ASP A 41 -27.54 15.56 6.00
N SER A 42 -28.39 16.15 5.16
CA SER A 42 -29.04 17.44 5.46
C SER A 42 -30.28 17.29 6.35
N LYS A 43 -30.86 16.09 6.45
CA LYS A 43 -32.16 15.87 7.08
C LYS A 43 -32.04 15.55 8.57
N ASN A 44 -30.97 14.87 8.95
CA ASN A 44 -30.74 14.45 10.35
C ASN A 44 -29.61 15.24 11.02
N ASN A 45 -29.32 16.44 10.52
CA ASN A 45 -28.13 17.17 10.94
C ASN A 45 -28.40 18.18 12.04
N ILE A 46 -27.71 18.01 13.17
CA ILE A 46 -27.67 19.02 14.24
C ILE A 46 -26.86 20.24 13.78
N TYR A 47 -25.82 20.04 12.96
CA TYR A 47 -24.93 21.09 12.48
C TYR A 47 -25.03 21.22 10.95
N ASN A 48 -25.21 22.43 10.44
CA ASN A 48 -25.47 22.67 9.02
C ASN A 48 -24.33 22.24 8.05
N ASP A 49 -23.15 21.86 8.55
CA ASP A 49 -22.00 21.44 7.76
C ASP A 49 -21.38 20.11 8.21
N ASN A 50 -22.09 19.31 9.01
CA ASN A 50 -21.56 18.00 9.41
C ASN A 50 -21.57 17.02 8.24
N VAL A 51 -20.46 16.34 8.02
CA VAL A 51 -20.34 15.22 7.08
C VAL A 51 -19.99 13.94 7.80
N THR A 52 -20.34 12.81 7.21
CA THR A 52 -20.07 11.48 7.76
C THR A 52 -19.37 10.62 6.72
N CYS A 53 -18.33 9.89 7.11
CA CYS A 53 -17.69 8.96 6.19
C CYS A 53 -18.51 7.68 6.05
N TYR A 54 -18.72 7.21 4.82
CA TYR A 54 -19.50 5.99 4.59
C TYR A 54 -18.83 4.73 5.17
N LEU A 55 -17.51 4.73 5.37
CA LEU A 55 -16.74 3.56 5.76
C LEU A 55 -16.44 3.48 7.26
N CYS A 56 -15.74 4.48 7.84
CA CYS A 56 -15.43 4.54 9.28
C CYS A 56 -16.63 4.99 10.13
N LYS A 57 -17.66 5.59 9.52
CA LYS A 57 -18.79 6.26 10.21
C LYS A 57 -18.40 7.46 11.09
N CYS A 58 -17.14 7.88 11.03
CA CYS A 58 -16.66 9.07 11.69
C CYS A 58 -17.23 10.35 11.03
N SER A 59 -17.61 11.31 11.87
CA SER A 59 -18.27 12.55 11.45
C SER A 59 -17.42 13.78 11.79
N TYR A 60 -17.61 14.87 11.05
CA TYR A 60 -16.94 16.14 11.27
C TYR A 60 -17.78 17.33 10.81
N HIS A 61 -17.77 18.39 11.59
CA HIS A 61 -18.45 19.67 11.35
C HIS A 61 -17.53 20.83 11.74
N GLY A 62 -17.93 22.07 11.44
CA GLY A 62 -17.14 23.26 11.73
C GLY A 62 -15.98 23.47 10.74
N TRP A 63 -16.25 23.25 9.45
CA TRP A 63 -15.26 23.35 8.38
C TRP A 63 -14.78 24.79 8.18
N LYS A 64 -13.47 24.93 7.98
CA LYS A 64 -12.77 26.19 7.69
C LYS A 64 -12.29 26.24 6.24
N LYS A 65 -11.98 27.45 5.76
CA LYS A 65 -11.55 27.70 4.37
C LYS A 65 -10.27 26.95 4.00
N GLU A 66 -9.38 26.80 4.97
CA GLU A 66 -8.08 26.16 4.87
C GLU A 66 -8.12 24.64 5.02
N ASP A 67 -9.23 24.08 5.50
CA ASP A 67 -9.33 22.65 5.77
C ASP A 67 -9.18 21.82 4.48
N VAL A 68 -8.41 20.74 4.61
CA VAL A 68 -8.22 19.75 3.55
C VAL A 68 -8.95 18.48 3.96
N PRO A 69 -9.98 18.03 3.22
CA PRO A 69 -10.82 16.91 3.63
C PRO A 69 -10.07 15.63 4.02
N MET A 70 -9.01 15.27 3.28
CA MET A 70 -8.19 14.09 3.62
C MET A 70 -7.42 14.28 4.94
N GLU A 71 -6.86 15.46 5.19
CA GLU A 71 -6.11 15.72 6.42
C GLU A 71 -7.03 15.73 7.64
N ILE A 72 -8.23 16.30 7.49
CA ILE A 72 -9.28 16.21 8.52
C ILE A 72 -9.66 14.75 8.76
N HIS A 73 -9.98 13.98 7.72
CA HIS A 73 -10.35 12.57 7.85
C HIS A 73 -9.27 11.76 8.56
N LYS A 74 -7.99 11.98 8.19
CA LYS A 74 -6.84 11.34 8.85
C LYS A 74 -6.71 11.75 10.31
N LYS A 75 -6.93 13.02 10.65
CA LYS A 75 -6.88 13.51 12.04
C LYS A 75 -7.96 12.86 12.89
N ILE A 76 -9.20 12.76 12.40
CA ILE A 76 -10.33 12.23 13.18
C ILE A 76 -10.43 10.70 13.17
N SER A 77 -9.90 10.05 12.15
CA SER A 77 -9.95 8.59 12.00
C SER A 77 -8.75 8.07 11.21
N PRO A 78 -7.54 8.07 11.81
CA PRO A 78 -6.31 7.67 11.11
C PRO A 78 -6.31 6.20 10.71
N LYS A 79 -7.14 5.37 11.36
CA LYS A 79 -7.30 3.94 11.07
C LYS A 79 -8.44 3.65 10.09
N CYS A 80 -9.12 4.67 9.56
CA CYS A 80 -10.12 4.47 8.51
C CYS A 80 -9.47 3.77 7.30
N PRO A 81 -10.04 2.68 6.77
CA PRO A 81 -9.42 1.99 5.65
C PRO A 81 -9.21 2.88 4.42
N LEU A 82 -10.10 3.84 4.15
CA LEU A 82 -9.91 4.81 3.07
C LEU A 82 -8.75 5.76 3.32
N VAL A 83 -8.53 6.20 4.55
CA VAL A 83 -7.37 7.03 4.90
C VAL A 83 -6.10 6.23 4.65
N ILE A 84 -6.03 4.98 5.13
CA ILE A 84 -4.87 4.11 4.89
C ILE A 84 -4.64 3.93 3.39
N ILE A 85 -5.67 3.56 2.62
CA ILE A 85 -5.53 3.37 1.16
C ILE A 85 -5.08 4.65 0.47
N LEU A 86 -5.75 5.78 0.70
CA LEU A 86 -5.54 6.99 -0.09
C LEU A 86 -4.30 7.79 0.34
N ASP A 87 -4.04 7.94 1.65
CA ASP A 87 -2.86 8.65 2.16
C ASP A 87 -1.58 7.87 1.89
N TYR A 88 -1.59 6.56 2.16
CA TYR A 88 -0.37 5.76 2.06
C TYR A 88 0.04 5.57 0.60
N SER A 89 -0.93 5.29 -0.29
CA SER A 89 -0.63 5.20 -1.72
C SER A 89 -0.11 6.52 -2.29
N LYS A 90 -0.63 7.67 -1.85
CA LYS A 90 -0.12 8.99 -2.27
C LYS A 90 1.33 9.21 -1.82
N LYS A 91 1.66 8.87 -0.57
CA LYS A 91 3.03 8.96 -0.06
C LYS A 91 3.99 8.07 -0.85
N TRP A 92 3.60 6.83 -1.10
CA TRP A 92 4.40 5.88 -1.87
C TRP A 92 4.71 6.37 -3.29
N VAL A 93 3.72 6.93 -3.99
CA VAL A 93 3.91 7.46 -5.34
C VAL A 93 4.87 8.66 -5.36
N ASN A 94 4.78 9.55 -4.36
CA ASN A 94 5.63 10.74 -4.31
C ASN A 94 7.08 10.43 -3.95
N LYS A 95 7.29 9.52 -2.99
CA LYS A 95 8.62 9.09 -2.56
C LYS A 95 8.50 7.69 -1.97
N PRO A 96 8.88 6.63 -2.71
CA PRO A 96 8.97 5.29 -2.15
C PRO A 96 9.85 5.34 -0.88
N THR A 97 9.26 5.00 0.26
CA THR A 97 9.91 5.06 1.57
C THR A 97 10.56 3.73 1.89
N GLU A 98 11.58 3.72 2.76
CA GLU A 98 12.10 2.48 3.35
C GLU A 98 11.12 1.85 4.37
N ASP A 99 10.15 2.64 4.82
CA ASP A 99 9.08 2.17 5.71
C ASP A 99 8.14 1.20 4.96
N GLU A 100 8.22 -0.06 5.36
CA GLU A 100 7.48 -1.19 4.79
C GLU A 100 5.96 -1.07 4.97
N THR A 101 5.47 -0.19 5.85
CA THR A 101 4.02 0.03 6.03
C THR A 101 3.38 0.67 4.80
N TYR A 102 4.12 1.51 4.07
CA TYR A 102 3.66 2.18 2.84
C TYR A 102 3.85 1.33 1.57
N GLU A 103 4.53 0.19 1.69
CA GLU A 103 4.72 -0.73 0.58
C GLU A 103 3.34 -1.18 0.03
N PRO A 104 3.12 -1.17 -1.30
CA PRO A 104 1.82 -1.48 -1.87
C PRO A 104 1.24 -2.86 -1.49
N GLU A 105 2.12 -3.82 -1.24
CA GLU A 105 1.78 -5.19 -0.81
C GLU A 105 1.88 -5.39 0.71
N SER A 106 1.99 -4.31 1.50
CA SER A 106 2.02 -4.41 2.96
C SER A 106 0.73 -5.01 3.52
N THR A 107 0.85 -5.74 4.63
CA THR A 107 -0.32 -6.31 5.34
C THR A 107 -1.31 -5.23 5.75
N THR A 108 -0.83 -4.04 6.12
CA THR A 108 -1.66 -2.88 6.47
C THR A 108 -2.54 -2.45 5.31
N LEU A 109 -1.96 -2.28 4.12
CA LEU A 109 -2.71 -1.89 2.93
C LEU A 109 -3.62 -3.02 2.42
N TYR A 110 -3.17 -4.27 2.48
CA TYR A 110 -4.03 -5.42 2.17
C TYR A 110 -5.30 -5.44 3.04
N LYS A 111 -5.15 -5.36 4.37
CA LYS A 111 -6.28 -5.33 5.32
C LYS A 111 -7.21 -4.13 5.07
N ALA A 112 -6.64 -2.97 4.77
CA ALA A 112 -7.43 -1.78 4.47
C ALA A 112 -8.25 -1.95 3.17
N ARG A 113 -7.64 -2.49 2.10
CA ARG A 113 -8.36 -2.81 0.85
C ARG A 113 -9.48 -3.81 1.10
N LEU A 114 -9.20 -4.90 1.81
CA LEU A 114 -10.20 -5.93 2.14
C LEU A 114 -11.40 -5.36 2.91
N ALA A 115 -11.16 -4.45 3.86
CA ALA A 115 -12.21 -3.82 4.65
C ALA A 115 -13.22 -2.98 3.84
N THR A 116 -12.94 -2.70 2.56
CA THR A 116 -13.88 -1.98 1.68
C THR A 116 -14.99 -2.86 1.11
N PHE A 117 -14.82 -4.18 1.07
CA PHE A 117 -15.74 -5.11 0.39
C PHE A 117 -16.96 -5.52 1.25
N LYS A 118 -16.86 -5.42 2.59
CA LYS A 118 -17.90 -5.80 3.58
C LYS A 118 -18.83 -6.94 3.10
N ASN A 119 -20.14 -6.82 3.31
CA ASN A 119 -21.16 -7.79 2.91
C ASN A 119 -21.83 -7.45 1.56
N TRP A 120 -21.33 -6.45 0.83
CA TRP A 120 -21.96 -5.93 -0.39
C TRP A 120 -21.22 -6.32 -1.68
N TRP A 121 -20.17 -7.14 -1.60
CA TRP A 121 -19.52 -7.71 -2.77
C TRP A 121 -20.47 -8.72 -3.45
N PRO A 122 -20.76 -8.60 -4.76
CA PRO A 122 -21.85 -9.35 -5.38
C PRO A 122 -21.46 -10.76 -5.86
N HIS A 123 -20.17 -11.12 -5.83
CA HIS A 123 -19.68 -12.35 -6.44
C HIS A 123 -19.34 -13.43 -5.41
N SER A 124 -19.69 -14.67 -5.75
CA SER A 124 -19.29 -15.89 -5.02
C SER A 124 -18.28 -16.74 -5.80
N TYR A 125 -17.65 -16.18 -6.83
CA TYR A 125 -16.69 -16.93 -7.65
C TYR A 125 -15.39 -17.19 -6.87
N PRO A 126 -14.85 -18.43 -6.86
CA PRO A 126 -13.64 -18.76 -6.09
C PRO A 126 -12.40 -17.94 -6.46
N ASN A 127 -12.32 -17.47 -7.71
CA ASN A 127 -11.21 -16.67 -8.21
C ASN A 127 -11.40 -15.16 -8.02
N ILE A 128 -12.61 -14.71 -7.70
CA ILE A 128 -13.01 -13.31 -7.60
C ILE A 128 -13.59 -13.05 -6.20
N THR A 129 -12.80 -13.34 -5.18
CA THR A 129 -13.13 -13.02 -3.79
C THR A 129 -12.57 -11.65 -3.38
N PRO A 130 -13.14 -10.99 -2.37
CA PRO A 130 -12.57 -9.78 -1.78
C PRO A 130 -11.08 -9.89 -1.44
N GLU A 131 -10.63 -11.03 -0.94
CA GLU A 131 -9.24 -11.30 -0.59
C GLU A 131 -8.35 -11.27 -1.83
N ARG A 132 -8.73 -11.96 -2.90
CA ARG A 132 -7.95 -12.01 -4.14
C ARG A 132 -7.88 -10.65 -4.84
N ILE A 133 -8.96 -9.88 -4.79
CA ILE A 133 -8.98 -8.52 -5.33
C ILE A 133 -8.11 -7.58 -4.48
N ALA A 134 -8.21 -7.67 -3.15
CA ALA A 134 -7.37 -6.90 -2.24
C ALA A 134 -5.87 -7.25 -2.37
N GLU A 135 -5.54 -8.52 -2.60
CA GLU A 135 -4.19 -9.00 -2.87
C GLU A 135 -3.66 -8.48 -4.22
N ALA A 136 -4.54 -8.28 -5.20
CA ALA A 136 -4.21 -7.66 -6.49
C ALA A 136 -4.02 -6.13 -6.44
N GLY A 137 -4.11 -5.52 -5.25
CA GLY A 137 -3.89 -4.09 -5.07
C GLY A 137 -5.10 -3.21 -5.33
N LEU A 138 -6.29 -3.82 -5.39
CA LEU A 138 -7.55 -3.16 -5.73
C LEU A 138 -8.44 -3.06 -4.49
N TYR A 139 -9.19 -1.97 -4.36
CA TYR A 139 -10.21 -1.81 -3.32
C TYR A 139 -11.58 -1.61 -3.95
N TYR A 140 -12.63 -1.96 -3.20
CA TYR A 140 -13.99 -1.81 -3.65
C TYR A 140 -14.39 -0.35 -3.79
N ALA A 141 -14.80 0.02 -5.00
CA ALA A 141 -15.13 1.40 -5.38
C ALA A 141 -16.29 1.39 -6.40
N PRO A 142 -17.48 0.95 -5.97
CA PRO A 142 -18.63 0.80 -6.86
C PRO A 142 -19.06 2.16 -7.41
N ASP A 143 -19.66 2.10 -8.58
CA ASP A 143 -20.32 3.23 -9.21
C ASP A 143 -21.78 2.88 -9.53
N ILE A 144 -22.55 3.86 -9.98
CA ILE A 144 -23.95 3.65 -10.35
C ILE A 144 -24.10 2.66 -11.52
N ASP A 145 -23.09 2.59 -12.39
CA ASP A 145 -23.09 1.73 -13.58
C ASP A 145 -22.57 0.31 -13.32
N SER A 146 -21.90 0.07 -12.19
CA SER A 146 -21.37 -1.26 -11.85
C SER A 146 -21.18 -1.43 -10.34
N GLU A 147 -21.85 -2.47 -9.82
CA GLU A 147 -21.82 -2.87 -8.42
C GLU A 147 -20.59 -3.68 -8.03
N ASP A 148 -19.83 -4.19 -9.01
CA ASP A 148 -18.61 -4.99 -8.82
C ASP A 148 -17.32 -4.22 -9.15
N LYS A 149 -17.43 -2.90 -9.30
CA LYS A 149 -16.30 -2.03 -9.63
C LYS A 149 -15.30 -1.93 -8.49
N VAL A 150 -14.03 -2.06 -8.85
CA VAL A 150 -12.88 -1.93 -7.95
C VAL A 150 -11.85 -1.00 -8.57
N GLU A 151 -11.06 -0.33 -7.74
CA GLU A 151 -10.11 0.69 -8.17
C GLU A 151 -8.72 0.44 -7.57
N CYS A 152 -7.67 0.79 -8.33
CA CYS A 152 -6.31 0.84 -7.82
C CYS A 152 -5.97 2.24 -7.29
N ALA A 153 -5.54 2.34 -6.04
CA ALA A 153 -5.18 3.62 -5.42
C ALA A 153 -3.95 4.31 -6.05
N TYR A 154 -3.12 3.55 -6.76
CA TYR A 154 -1.87 4.01 -7.38
C TYR A 154 -2.09 4.51 -8.81
N CYS A 155 -2.56 3.63 -9.71
CA CYS A 155 -2.73 3.96 -11.13
C CYS A 155 -4.13 4.50 -11.48
N LYS A 156 -5.07 4.54 -10.52
CA LYS A 156 -6.46 4.99 -10.68
C LYS A 156 -7.27 4.20 -11.71
N ALA A 157 -6.75 3.06 -12.17
CA ALA A 157 -7.49 2.17 -13.04
C ALA A 157 -8.65 1.53 -12.29
N LYS A 158 -9.78 1.42 -12.98
CA LYS A 158 -10.99 0.77 -12.49
C LYS A 158 -11.23 -0.51 -13.28
N PHE A 159 -11.74 -1.52 -12.59
CA PHE A 159 -12.05 -2.82 -13.16
C PHE A 159 -13.41 -3.29 -12.65
N ASP A 160 -14.23 -3.79 -13.55
CA ASP A 160 -15.58 -4.28 -13.35
C ASP A 160 -15.84 -5.47 -14.30
N TYR A 161 -17.09 -5.94 -14.33
CA TYR A 161 -17.55 -7.06 -15.16
C TYR A 161 -16.70 -8.31 -14.94
N TRP A 162 -16.56 -8.69 -13.67
CA TRP A 162 -15.73 -9.83 -13.29
C TRP A 162 -16.40 -11.15 -13.68
N THR A 163 -15.62 -12.05 -14.26
CA THR A 163 -16.06 -13.42 -14.58
C THR A 163 -15.33 -14.44 -13.71
N SER A 164 -15.86 -15.66 -13.59
CA SER A 164 -15.23 -16.75 -12.83
C SER A 164 -13.84 -17.16 -13.36
N ASN A 165 -13.52 -16.83 -14.62
CA ASN A 165 -12.25 -17.11 -15.28
C ASN A 165 -11.22 -15.98 -15.13
N ASP A 166 -11.61 -14.83 -14.59
CA ASP A 166 -10.69 -13.71 -14.40
C ASP A 166 -9.66 -14.00 -13.29
N ASN A 167 -8.49 -13.39 -13.41
CA ASN A 167 -7.53 -13.26 -12.32
C ASN A 167 -7.31 -11.77 -12.03
N PRO A 168 -7.66 -11.26 -10.84
CA PRO A 168 -7.57 -9.83 -10.55
C PRO A 168 -6.18 -9.23 -10.74
N ARG A 169 -5.12 -9.95 -10.33
CA ARG A 169 -3.75 -9.49 -10.44
C ARG A 169 -3.28 -9.47 -11.90
N SER A 170 -3.58 -10.51 -12.66
CA SER A 170 -3.24 -10.58 -14.10
C SER A 170 -4.01 -9.54 -14.91
N LYS A 171 -5.31 -9.33 -14.63
CA LYS A 171 -6.12 -8.27 -15.25
C LYS A 171 -5.49 -6.90 -14.96
N HIS A 172 -5.20 -6.61 -13.70
CA HIS A 172 -4.54 -5.36 -13.31
C HIS A 172 -3.19 -5.16 -14.01
N PHE A 173 -2.32 -6.18 -14.03
CA PHE A 173 -1.00 -6.09 -14.68
C PHE A 173 -1.11 -5.90 -16.19
N ARG A 174 -1.98 -6.68 -16.86
CA ARG A 174 -2.18 -6.59 -18.32
C ARG A 174 -2.58 -5.19 -18.77
N PHE A 175 -3.44 -4.50 -18.02
CA PHE A 175 -3.89 -3.15 -18.38
C PHE A 175 -2.98 -2.03 -17.85
N LYS A 176 -2.21 -2.29 -16.78
CA LYS A 176 -1.40 -1.28 -16.08
C LYS A 176 -0.06 -1.85 -15.61
N GLU A 177 0.74 -2.36 -16.54
CA GLU A 177 2.05 -2.96 -16.27
C GLU A 177 2.98 -2.05 -15.44
N LYS A 178 2.96 -0.74 -15.73
CA LYS A 178 3.77 0.28 -15.05
C LYS A 178 3.12 0.84 -13.76
N CYS A 179 2.08 0.19 -13.22
CA CYS A 179 1.44 0.63 -11.99
C CYS A 179 2.44 0.60 -10.82
N PRO A 180 2.53 1.67 -9.99
CA PRO A 180 3.41 1.69 -8.82
C PRO A 180 3.19 0.54 -7.83
N PHE A 181 2.00 -0.07 -7.84
CA PHE A 181 1.70 -1.29 -7.09
C PHE A 181 2.68 -2.43 -7.42
N PHE A 182 3.02 -2.62 -8.70
CA PHE A 182 3.98 -3.66 -9.13
C PHE A 182 5.43 -3.23 -8.94
N CYS A 183 5.72 -1.93 -8.91
CA CYS A 183 7.08 -1.41 -8.71
C CYS A 183 7.64 -1.73 -7.31
N GLY A 184 6.80 -1.77 -6.26
CA GLY A 184 7.25 -2.18 -4.92
C GLY A 184 7.85 -3.59 -4.88
N THR A 185 7.26 -4.53 -5.62
CA THR A 185 7.83 -5.89 -5.77
C THR A 185 9.24 -5.87 -6.36
N GLN A 186 9.54 -4.89 -7.22
CA GLN A 186 10.87 -4.76 -7.81
C GLN A 186 11.89 -4.29 -6.76
N LEU A 187 11.51 -3.36 -5.86
CA LEU A 187 12.37 -2.93 -4.76
C LEU A 187 12.68 -4.08 -3.80
N LYS A 188 11.67 -4.87 -3.39
CA LYS A 188 11.88 -6.09 -2.58
C LYS A 188 12.83 -7.08 -3.24
N ARG A 189 12.62 -7.37 -4.53
CA ARG A 189 13.51 -8.26 -5.30
C ARG A 189 14.94 -7.75 -5.35
N ARG A 190 15.15 -6.43 -5.52
CA ARG A 190 16.48 -5.81 -5.51
C ARG A 190 17.14 -5.89 -4.13
N LYS A 191 16.38 -5.62 -3.05
CA LYS A 191 16.86 -5.72 -1.66
C LYS A 191 17.26 -7.16 -1.32
N LEU A 192 16.41 -8.14 -1.65
CA LEU A 192 16.70 -9.56 -1.44
C LEU A 192 17.95 -10.01 -2.21
N LYS A 193 18.08 -9.62 -3.49
CA LYS A 193 19.29 -9.89 -4.27
C LYS A 193 20.54 -9.31 -3.62
N LYS A 194 20.46 -8.09 -3.06
CA LYS A 194 21.58 -7.46 -2.36
C LYS A 194 21.96 -8.23 -1.09
N ILE A 195 20.99 -8.58 -0.25
CA ILE A 195 21.21 -9.36 0.99
C ILE A 195 21.87 -10.70 0.67
N LEU A 196 21.32 -11.46 -0.28
CA LEU A 196 21.88 -12.74 -0.71
C LEU A 196 23.32 -12.60 -1.24
N SER A 197 23.63 -11.49 -1.92
CA SER A 197 24.99 -11.22 -2.41
C SER A 197 25.98 -10.89 -1.28
N GLU A 198 25.52 -10.21 -0.22
CA GLU A 198 26.34 -9.87 0.95
C GLU A 198 26.60 -11.09 1.84
N GLU A 199 25.59 -11.96 2.03
CA GLU A 199 25.73 -13.24 2.74
C GLU A 199 26.71 -14.17 2.05
N LYS A 200 26.65 -14.26 0.71
CA LYS A 200 27.60 -15.06 -0.07
C LYS A 200 29.05 -14.61 0.14
N LYS A 201 29.32 -13.30 0.05
CA LYS A 201 30.65 -12.72 0.30
C LYS A 201 31.16 -12.99 1.72
N LYS A 202 30.27 -12.92 2.73
CA LYS A 202 30.63 -13.23 4.12
C LYS A 202 31.04 -14.69 4.31
N ASN A 203 30.36 -15.61 3.62
CA ASN A 203 30.69 -17.03 3.69
C ASN A 203 32.01 -17.34 2.97
N GLU A 204 32.24 -16.76 1.78
CA GLU A 204 33.51 -16.90 1.05
C GLU A 204 34.71 -16.41 1.87
N ASN A 205 34.59 -15.25 2.54
CA ASN A 205 35.64 -14.73 3.42
C ASN A 205 35.90 -15.64 4.63
N LYS A 206 34.85 -16.23 5.22
CA LYS A 206 35.00 -17.19 6.33
C LYS A 206 35.73 -18.46 5.89
N ASP A 207 35.39 -18.99 4.72
CA ASP A 207 36.04 -20.18 4.17
C ASP A 207 37.54 -19.91 3.92
N GLU A 208 37.88 -18.72 3.41
CA GLU A 208 39.26 -18.29 3.20
C GLU A 208 40.05 -18.14 4.52
N GLU A 209 39.44 -17.52 5.55
CA GLU A 209 40.04 -17.40 6.89
C GLU A 209 40.28 -18.77 7.54
N ASP A 210 39.33 -19.70 7.43
CA ASP A 210 39.46 -21.06 7.96
C ASP A 210 40.54 -21.86 7.23
N LEU A 211 40.66 -21.70 5.92
CA LEU A 211 41.75 -22.28 5.12
C LEU A 211 43.11 -21.75 5.55
N LEU A 212 43.25 -20.43 5.76
CA LEU A 212 44.47 -19.81 6.27
C LEU A 212 44.82 -20.30 7.67
N ARG A 213 43.83 -20.45 8.55
CA ARG A 213 44.01 -20.98 9.91
C ARG A 213 44.51 -22.42 9.89
N LYS A 214 43.94 -23.29 9.03
CA LYS A 214 44.37 -24.68 8.82
C LYS A 214 45.81 -24.77 8.26
N LYS A 215 46.20 -23.86 7.36
CA LYS A 215 47.59 -23.80 6.85
C LYS A 215 48.60 -23.42 7.94
N LYS A 216 48.26 -22.45 8.80
CA LYS A 216 49.12 -22.04 9.93
C LYS A 216 49.32 -23.15 10.97
N THR A 217 48.29 -23.93 11.29
CA THR A 217 48.42 -25.07 12.22
C THR A 217 49.25 -26.21 11.64
N ARG A 218 49.18 -26.45 10.32
CA ARG A 218 50.02 -27.44 9.63
C ARG A 218 51.49 -27.03 9.59
N TYR A 219 51.81 -25.75 9.36
CA TYR A 219 53.20 -25.25 9.42
C TYR A 219 53.81 -25.39 10.82
N LYS A 220 53.02 -25.11 11.88
CA LYS A 220 53.46 -25.34 13.27
C LYS A 220 53.72 -26.82 13.61
N ARG A 221 52.97 -27.77 13.03
CA ARG A 221 53.22 -29.22 13.23
C ARG A 221 54.45 -29.72 12.45
N ASN A 222 54.76 -29.13 11.31
CA ASN A 222 55.86 -29.57 10.44
C ASN A 222 57.19 -28.80 10.67
N GLY A 223 57.16 -27.69 11.39
CA GLY A 223 58.34 -26.91 11.77
C GLY A 223 59.09 -27.48 12.97
N LYS A 224 59.80 -28.60 12.79
CA LYS A 224 61.05 -28.82 13.53
C LYS A 224 62.10 -27.90 12.91
N LEU A 225 62.55 -26.91 13.68
CA LEU A 225 63.64 -25.99 13.35
C LEU A 225 64.90 -26.77 12.94
N LYS A 226 65.41 -26.52 11.73
CA LYS A 226 66.82 -26.76 11.35
C LYS A 226 67.46 -25.40 11.14
N TYR A 227 68.36 -25.00 12.04
CA TYR A 227 69.27 -23.88 11.81
C TYR A 227 70.52 -24.39 11.07
N GLY A 228 70.98 -23.58 10.14
CA GLY A 228 71.83 -23.95 9.01
C GLY A 228 73.28 -24.31 9.34
N ASN A 229 73.84 -25.20 8.51
CA ASN A 229 75.26 -25.40 8.32
C ASN A 229 75.73 -24.45 7.20
N TYR A 230 76.51 -23.43 7.54
CA TYR A 230 77.40 -22.77 6.57
C TYR A 230 78.74 -22.49 7.26
N LEU A 231 79.76 -23.20 6.78
CA LEU A 231 81.18 -22.98 7.07
C LEU A 231 81.66 -21.87 6.11
N PHE A 232 82.20 -20.77 6.63
CA PHE A 232 83.02 -19.83 5.87
C PHE A 232 84.40 -19.76 6.55
N THR A 233 85.43 -20.21 5.85
CA THR A 233 86.84 -19.88 6.14
C THR A 233 87.32 -18.93 5.06
N LEU A 234 87.75 -17.73 5.47
CA LEU A 234 88.72 -16.92 4.73
C LEU A 234 89.50 -16.06 5.73
N ILE A 235 90.82 -16.33 5.73
CA ILE A 235 91.97 -15.68 6.38
C ILE A 235 92.04 -15.81 7.90
#